data_AF-A0A3N5VRT0-F1
#
_entry.id   AF-A0A3N5VRT0-F1
#
_cell.length_a   1.000
_cell.length_b   1.000
_cell.length_c   1.000
_cell.angle_alpha   90.00
_cell.angle_beta   90.00
_cell.angle_gamma   90.00
#
_symmetry.space_group_name_H-M   'P 1'
#
loop_
_entity.id
_entity.type
_entity.pdbx_description
1 polymer ?
#
loop_
_entity_poly.entity_id
_entity_poly.type
_entity_poly.pdbx_seq_one_letter_code
_entity_poly.pdbx_strand_id
1 'polypeptide(L)'
;MNVGYVVRELYNQKRRTLTAILGLSIGIALLIILNALSMAYRQAAHAPLKEIGADITVQRPGDVPKDLSGAVFPCSAVTIRKEEIEKIQSLPGIKGMGKAVLLWVFDSKQAWIVLGIEQNNTIGPAILRSAVAEGRFL
;
A
#
# COMPACT_ATOMS: atom_id res chain seq x y z
N MET A 1 18.37 -45.35 29.45
CA MET A 1 19.14 -44.11 29.73
C MET A 1 18.45 -43.41 30.90
N ASN A 2 19.14 -43.20 32.02
CA ASN A 2 18.47 -42.78 33.26
C ASN A 2 18.34 -41.24 33.29
N VAL A 3 17.16 -40.72 32.95
CA VAL A 3 16.91 -39.27 32.76
C VAL A 3 17.25 -38.47 34.02
N GLY A 4 17.03 -39.03 35.21
CA GLY A 4 17.36 -38.39 36.48
C GLY A 4 18.87 -38.18 36.70
N TYR A 5 19.71 -39.03 36.11
CA TYR A 5 21.16 -38.88 36.15
C TYR A 5 21.61 -37.70 35.27
N VAL A 6 21.07 -37.59 34.06
CA VAL A 6 21.39 -36.51 33.10
C VAL A 6 21.01 -35.14 33.66
N VAL A 7 19.84 -35.01 34.28
CA VAL A 7 19.38 -33.74 34.87
C VAL A 7 20.27 -33.32 36.04
N ARG A 8 20.68 -34.24 36.91
CA ARG A 8 21.62 -33.96 38.02
C ARG A 8 22.99 -33.54 37.52
N GLU A 9 23.49 -34.17 36.46
CA GLU A 9 24.77 -33.84 35.86
C GLU A 9 24.77 -32.43 35.24
N LEU A 10 23.69 -32.08 34.50
CA LEU A 10 23.48 -30.75 33.96
C LEU A 10 23.39 -29.67 35.05
N TYR A 11 22.79 -30.01 36.20
CA TYR A 11 22.65 -29.10 37.35
C TYR A 11 23.96 -28.94 38.14
N ASN A 12 24.81 -29.95 38.22
CA ASN A 12 26.11 -29.86 38.89
C ASN A 12 27.15 -29.10 38.05
N GLN A 13 27.11 -29.23 36.71
CA GLN A 13 28.04 -28.54 35.80
C GLN A 13 27.51 -27.17 35.33
N LYS A 14 26.98 -26.35 36.25
CA LYS A 14 26.23 -25.10 35.93
C LYS A 14 26.89 -24.21 34.90
N ARG A 15 28.19 -23.92 35.02
CA ARG A 15 28.91 -23.05 34.09
C ARG A 15 28.92 -23.60 32.65
N ARG A 16 29.23 -24.88 32.48
CA ARG A 16 29.30 -25.52 31.15
C ARG A 16 27.92 -25.58 30.50
N THR A 17 26.91 -25.95 31.27
CA THR A 17 25.51 -26.01 30.83
C THR A 17 25.00 -24.63 30.43
N LEU A 18 25.30 -23.59 31.22
CA LEU A 18 24.86 -22.22 30.94
C LEU A 18 25.47 -21.69 29.64
N THR A 19 26.78 -21.86 29.44
CA THR A 19 27.45 -21.44 28.20
C THR A 19 26.90 -22.16 26.98
N ALA A 20 26.61 -23.46 27.10
CA ALA A 20 26.00 -24.25 26.02
C ALA A 20 24.57 -23.78 25.69
N ILE A 21 23.75 -23.55 26.71
CA ILE A 21 22.38 -23.03 26.53
C ILE A 21 22.42 -21.64 25.88
N LEU A 22 23.28 -20.74 26.36
CA LEU A 22 23.38 -19.39 25.82
C LEU A 22 23.85 -19.40 24.36
N GLY A 23 24.90 -20.16 24.05
CA GLY A 23 25.41 -20.28 22.67
C GLY A 23 24.35 -20.83 21.71
N LEU A 24 23.67 -21.91 22.12
CA LEU A 24 22.59 -22.50 21.34
C LEU A 24 21.40 -21.53 21.18
N SER A 25 21.02 -20.85 22.27
CA SER A 25 19.89 -19.92 22.26
C SER A 25 20.15 -18.73 21.35
N ILE A 26 21.37 -18.19 21.36
CA ILE A 26 21.77 -17.10 20.45
C ILE A 26 21.70 -17.57 19.00
N GLY A 27 22.25 -18.74 18.68
CA GLY A 27 22.20 -19.29 17.32
C GLY A 27 20.78 -19.49 16.80
N ILE A 28 19.92 -20.09 17.64
CA ILE A 28 18.49 -20.29 17.29
C ILE A 28 17.76 -18.95 17.17
N ALA A 29 17.99 -18.01 18.09
CA ALA A 29 17.37 -16.70 18.04
C ALA A 29 17.74 -15.95 16.75
N LEU A 30 19.02 -15.96 16.37
CA LEU A 30 19.48 -15.32 15.12
C LEU A 30 18.80 -15.94 13.90
N LEU A 31 18.71 -17.28 13.86
CA LEU A 31 18.06 -17.99 12.76
C LEU A 31 16.57 -17.64 12.65
N ILE A 32 15.85 -17.60 13.78
CA ILE A 32 14.44 -17.21 13.84
C ILE A 32 14.28 -15.76 13.37
N ILE A 33 15.07 -14.83 13.89
CA ILE A 33 15.03 -13.41 13.52
C ILE A 33 15.26 -13.23 12.03
N LEU A 34 16.29 -13.89 11.47
CA LEU A 34 16.63 -13.77 10.06
C LEU A 34 15.49 -14.28 9.17
N ASN A 35 14.89 -15.43 9.51
CA ASN A 35 13.78 -15.99 8.74
C ASN A 35 12.51 -15.13 8.85
N ALA A 36 12.18 -14.68 10.06
CA ALA A 36 11.03 -13.82 10.31
C ALA A 36 11.16 -12.50 9.54
N LEU A 37 12.34 -11.86 9.59
CA LEU A 37 12.63 -10.66 8.82
C LEU A 37 12.54 -10.93 7.31
N SER A 38 13.16 -12.01 6.81
CA SER A 38 13.12 -12.33 5.38
C SER A 38 11.70 -12.51 4.86
N MET A 39 10.85 -13.20 5.64
CA MET A 39 9.43 -13.38 5.33
C MET A 39 8.66 -12.05 5.39
N ALA A 40 8.87 -11.26 6.46
CA ALA A 40 8.23 -9.96 6.61
C ALA A 40 8.61 -8.98 5.49
N TYR A 41 9.89 -8.94 5.10
CA TYR A 41 10.35 -8.12 3.98
C TYR A 41 9.75 -8.56 2.66
N ARG A 42 9.69 -9.85 2.37
CA ARG A 42 9.01 -10.36 1.15
C ARG A 42 7.54 -9.97 1.14
N GLN A 43 6.86 -10.13 2.27
CA GLN A 43 5.43 -9.81 2.38
C GLN A 43 5.19 -8.30 2.26
N ALA A 44 6.03 -7.48 2.87
CA ALA A 44 5.99 -6.03 2.75
C ALA A 44 6.29 -5.56 1.32
N ALA A 45 7.24 -6.21 0.62
CA ALA A 45 7.54 -5.92 -0.78
C ALA A 45 6.39 -6.32 -1.72
N HIS A 46 5.65 -7.38 -1.40
CA HIS A 46 4.47 -7.80 -2.15
C HIS A 46 3.22 -6.97 -1.86
N ALA A 47 3.11 -6.36 -0.67
CA ALA A 47 1.95 -5.57 -0.28
C ALA A 47 1.58 -4.46 -1.29
N PRO A 48 2.49 -3.57 -1.73
CA PRO A 48 2.16 -2.57 -2.75
C PRO A 48 1.88 -3.21 -4.11
N LEU A 49 2.60 -4.29 -4.47
CA LEU A 49 2.42 -4.98 -5.75
C LEU A 49 1.08 -5.72 -5.86
N LYS A 50 0.45 -6.07 -4.74
CA LYS A 50 -0.84 -6.77 -4.72
C LYS A 50 -1.99 -5.90 -5.24
N GLU A 51 -1.84 -4.58 -5.16
CA GLU A 51 -2.82 -3.60 -5.65
C GLU A 51 -2.38 -2.95 -6.97
N ILE A 52 -1.08 -2.95 -7.28
CA ILE A 52 -0.56 -2.45 -8.57
C ILE A 52 -1.02 -3.37 -9.72
N GLY A 53 -1.90 -2.86 -10.58
CA GLY A 53 -2.32 -3.49 -11.84
C GLY A 53 -3.72 -4.09 -11.85
N ALA A 54 -4.45 -4.07 -10.72
CA ALA A 54 -5.88 -4.43 -10.70
C ALA A 54 -6.80 -3.23 -10.98
N ASP A 55 -6.27 -2.01 -10.83
CA ASP A 55 -7.05 -0.79 -10.99
C ASP A 55 -6.98 -0.30 -12.45
N ILE A 56 -8.16 -0.09 -13.03
CA ILE A 56 -8.32 0.46 -14.38
C ILE A 56 -8.85 1.89 -14.24
N THR A 57 -8.07 2.87 -14.68
CA THR A 57 -8.53 4.25 -14.78
C THR A 57 -9.37 4.42 -16.04
N VAL A 58 -10.64 4.78 -15.85
CA VAL A 58 -11.55 5.08 -16.95
C VAL A 58 -11.74 6.59 -17.05
N GLN A 59 -11.51 7.14 -18.24
CA GLN A 59 -11.83 8.53 -18.56
C GLN A 59 -12.70 8.57 -19.81
N ARG A 60 -13.64 9.49 -19.81
CA ARG A 60 -14.44 9.78 -20.99
C ARG A 60 -13.66 10.74 -21.89
N PRO A 61 -13.56 10.48 -23.19
CA PRO A 61 -13.06 11.44 -24.16
C PRO A 61 -14.11 12.52 -24.47
N GLY A 62 -13.67 13.64 -25.02
CA GLY A 62 -14.44 14.86 -25.27
C GLY A 62 -13.57 15.94 -25.92
N ASP A 63 -13.95 17.21 -25.77
CA ASP A 63 -13.23 18.31 -26.40
C ASP A 63 -12.16 18.91 -25.48
N VAL A 64 -11.02 19.26 -26.09
CA VAL A 64 -9.94 19.97 -25.42
C VAL A 64 -10.34 21.45 -25.31
N PRO A 65 -10.16 22.09 -24.13
CA PRO A 65 -10.41 23.53 -23.97
C PRO A 65 -9.61 24.34 -25.01
N LYS A 66 -10.27 25.31 -25.66
CA LYS A 66 -9.62 26.19 -26.65
C LYS A 66 -8.59 27.13 -26.00
N ASP A 67 -8.89 27.57 -24.77
CA ASP A 67 -8.03 28.43 -23.96
C ASP A 67 -7.67 27.72 -22.65
N LEU A 68 -6.37 27.68 -22.34
CA LEU A 68 -5.82 27.11 -21.11
C LEU A 68 -5.65 28.22 -20.06
N SER A 69 -6.76 28.78 -19.59
CA SER A 69 -6.78 29.81 -18.55
C SER A 69 -7.65 29.39 -17.37
N GLY A 70 -7.12 29.53 -16.15
CA GLY A 70 -7.81 29.10 -14.95
C GLY A 70 -7.88 27.57 -14.81
N ALA A 71 -8.91 27.07 -14.13
CA ALA A 71 -9.11 25.64 -13.91
C ALA A 71 -9.81 25.00 -15.11
N VAL A 72 -9.15 24.04 -15.76
CA VAL A 72 -9.65 23.33 -16.94
C VAL A 72 -9.49 21.82 -16.79
N PHE A 73 -10.35 21.04 -17.46
CA PHE A 73 -10.20 19.59 -17.53
C PHE A 73 -9.12 19.21 -18.54
N PRO A 74 -8.13 18.39 -18.15
CA PRO A 74 -7.10 17.93 -19.06
C PRO A 74 -7.63 16.86 -20.02
N CYS A 75 -7.00 16.78 -21.19
CA CYS A 75 -7.10 15.66 -22.13
C CYS A 75 -8.53 15.17 -22.38
N SER A 76 -9.48 16.10 -22.48
CA SER A 76 -10.87 15.79 -22.79
C SER A 76 -11.65 15.02 -21.71
N ALA A 77 -11.25 15.11 -20.44
CA ALA A 77 -11.91 14.43 -19.32
C ALA A 77 -13.32 14.99 -19.01
N VAL A 78 -14.29 14.68 -19.85
CA VAL A 78 -15.71 14.99 -19.60
C VAL A 78 -16.19 14.17 -18.41
N THR A 79 -17.03 14.77 -17.56
CA THR A 79 -17.58 14.10 -16.39
C THR A 79 -18.32 12.81 -16.77
N ILE A 80 -17.98 11.72 -16.10
CA ILE A 80 -18.72 10.45 -16.16
C ILE A 80 -19.98 10.62 -15.31
N ARG A 81 -21.16 10.36 -15.88
CA ARG A 81 -22.44 10.56 -15.19
C ARG A 81 -22.72 9.43 -14.21
N LYS A 82 -23.60 9.69 -13.25
CA LYS A 82 -23.93 8.74 -12.19
C LYS A 82 -24.47 7.41 -12.73
N GLU A 83 -25.30 7.45 -13.77
CA GLU A 83 -25.89 6.24 -14.36
C GLU A 83 -24.83 5.36 -15.03
N GLU A 84 -23.75 5.97 -15.51
CA GLU A 84 -22.64 5.27 -16.17
C GLU A 84 -21.70 4.64 -15.13
N ILE A 85 -21.49 5.34 -14.01
CA ILE A 85 -20.79 4.81 -12.83
C ILE A 85 -21.54 3.55 -12.34
N GLU A 86 -22.86 3.63 -12.15
CA GLU A 86 -23.67 2.49 -11.69
C GLU A 86 -23.59 1.29 -12.65
N LYS A 87 -23.61 1.54 -13.96
CA LYS A 87 -23.42 0.49 -14.98
C LYS A 87 -22.06 -0.18 -14.85
N ILE A 88 -20.99 0.61 -14.73
CA ILE A 88 -19.63 0.07 -14.57
C ILE A 88 -19.57 -0.77 -13.29
N GLN A 89 -20.08 -0.26 -12.16
CA GLN A 89 -20.10 -0.97 -10.88
C GLN A 89 -20.79 -2.34 -10.94
N SER A 90 -21.80 -2.47 -11.80
CA SER A 90 -22.56 -3.71 -11.98
C SER A 90 -21.85 -4.77 -12.82
N LEU A 91 -20.72 -4.45 -13.46
CA LEU A 91 -20.00 -5.39 -14.32
C LEU A 91 -19.35 -6.51 -13.49
N PRO A 92 -19.37 -7.76 -13.98
CA PRO A 92 -18.78 -8.89 -13.27
C PRO A 92 -17.26 -8.71 -13.11
N GLY A 93 -16.77 -8.92 -11.89
CA GLY A 93 -15.35 -8.80 -11.54
C GLY A 93 -14.94 -7.44 -10.95
N ILE A 94 -15.80 -6.42 -11.00
CA ILE A 94 -15.53 -5.14 -10.33
C ILE A 94 -15.74 -5.30 -8.82
N LYS A 95 -14.66 -5.12 -8.06
CA LYS A 95 -14.70 -5.19 -6.58
C LYS A 95 -15.07 -3.86 -5.93
N GLY A 96 -14.93 -2.77 -6.66
CA GLY A 96 -15.43 -1.46 -6.32
C GLY A 96 -14.79 -0.39 -7.19
N MET A 97 -15.04 0.88 -6.86
CA MET A 97 -14.62 2.00 -7.70
C MET A 97 -14.26 3.21 -6.85
N GLY A 98 -13.13 3.83 -7.20
CA GLY A 98 -12.76 5.17 -6.74
C GLY A 98 -13.21 6.22 -7.74
N LYS A 99 -13.69 7.37 -7.24
CA LYS A 99 -13.93 8.56 -8.07
C LYS A 99 -12.83 9.57 -7.82
N ALA A 100 -12.39 10.21 -8.90
CA ALA A 100 -11.45 11.29 -8.84
C ALA A 100 -11.77 12.36 -9.90
N VAL A 101 -11.38 13.59 -9.61
CA VAL A 101 -11.50 14.74 -10.50
C VAL A 101 -10.11 15.31 -10.72
N LEU A 102 -9.68 15.37 -11.97
CA LEU A 102 -8.38 15.94 -12.35
C LEU A 102 -8.61 17.29 -13.03
N LEU A 103 -7.92 18.32 -12.56
CA LEU A 103 -7.94 19.66 -13.13
C LEU A 103 -6.50 20.13 -13.38
N TRP A 104 -6.31 20.84 -14.49
CA TRP A 104 -5.14 21.69 -14.69
C TRP A 104 -5.53 23.12 -14.36
N VAL A 105 -4.78 23.77 -13.48
CA VAL A 105 -5.01 25.16 -13.11
C VAL A 105 -3.86 25.99 -13.67
N PHE A 106 -4.14 26.75 -14.71
CA PHE A 106 -3.19 27.66 -15.35
C PHE A 106 -3.38 29.08 -14.82
N ASP A 107 -2.39 29.54 -14.05
CA ASP A 107 -2.27 30.93 -13.61
C ASP A 107 -1.16 31.62 -14.42
N SER A 108 -1.18 32.94 -14.44
CA SER A 108 -0.24 33.84 -15.10
C SER A 108 1.25 33.53 -14.86
N LYS A 109 1.59 32.83 -13.77
CA LYS A 109 2.98 32.52 -13.37
C LYS A 109 3.27 31.03 -13.20
N GLN A 110 2.26 30.16 -13.22
CA GLN A 110 2.41 28.77 -12.79
C GLN A 110 1.25 27.89 -13.27
N ALA A 111 1.55 26.60 -13.50
CA ALA A 111 0.55 25.58 -13.80
C ALA A 111 0.53 24.53 -12.68
N TRP A 112 -0.67 24.23 -12.19
CA TRP A 112 -0.89 23.20 -11.17
C TRP A 112 -1.69 22.05 -11.74
N ILE A 113 -1.41 20.84 -11.24
CA ILE A 113 -2.27 19.69 -11.43
C ILE A 113 -2.97 19.43 -10.09
N VAL A 114 -4.29 19.50 -10.09
CA VAL A 114 -5.11 19.27 -8.90
C VAL A 114 -5.90 17.98 -9.11
N LEU A 115 -5.67 17.00 -8.24
CA LEU A 115 -6.43 15.76 -8.20
C LEU A 115 -7.31 15.75 -6.95
N GLY A 116 -8.61 15.95 -7.12
CA GLY A 116 -9.60 15.68 -6.09
C GLY A 116 -9.91 14.19 -6.05
N ILE A 117 -9.90 13.60 -4.85
CA ILE A 117 -10.19 12.18 -4.63
C ILE A 117 -11.32 12.03 -3.62
N GLU A 118 -12.09 10.95 -3.73
CA GLU A 118 -13.11 10.63 -2.72
C GLU A 118 -12.45 10.28 -1.38
N GLN A 119 -12.80 11.01 -0.31
CA GLN A 119 -12.14 10.86 0.99
C GLN A 119 -12.46 9.53 1.69
N ASN A 120 -13.70 9.04 1.54
CA ASN A 120 -14.19 7.82 2.18
C ASN A 120 -14.33 6.71 1.16
N ASN A 121 -13.21 6.21 0.65
CA ASN A 121 -13.18 5.06 -0.25
C ASN A 121 -12.07 4.09 0.15
N THR A 122 -12.38 2.79 0.07
CA THR A 122 -11.44 1.71 0.39
C THR A 122 -10.64 1.25 -0.83
N ILE A 123 -10.82 1.90 -1.99
CA ILE A 123 -10.22 1.54 -3.28
C ILE A 123 -9.67 2.81 -3.96
N GLY A 124 -8.61 2.65 -4.76
CA GLY A 124 -8.00 3.73 -5.54
C GLY A 124 -7.18 4.72 -4.70
N PRO A 125 -7.01 5.97 -5.16
CA PRO A 125 -6.04 6.90 -4.57
C PRO A 125 -6.37 7.33 -3.12
N ALA A 126 -7.57 7.03 -2.61
CA ALA A 126 -7.94 7.25 -1.21
C ALA A 126 -7.09 6.40 -0.22
N ILE A 127 -6.62 5.23 -0.66
CA ILE A 127 -5.73 4.35 0.13
C ILE A 127 -4.38 5.04 0.39
N LEU A 128 -3.93 5.90 -0.55
CA LEU A 128 -2.66 6.60 -0.46
C LEU A 128 -2.63 7.68 0.64
N ARG A 129 -3.70 7.86 1.42
CA ARG A 129 -3.76 8.82 2.53
C ARG A 129 -2.58 8.69 3.51
N SER A 130 -2.07 7.49 3.72
CA SER A 130 -0.87 7.24 4.56
C SER A 130 0.47 7.37 3.81
N ALA A 131 0.44 7.52 2.49
CA ALA A 131 1.61 7.63 1.60
C ALA A 131 1.78 9.02 0.98
N VAL A 132 0.88 9.97 1.24
CA VAL A 132 1.03 11.37 0.85
C VAL A 132 2.07 12.02 1.76
N ALA A 133 3.20 12.44 1.18
CA ALA A 133 4.26 13.13 1.91
C ALA A 133 3.83 14.56 2.31
N GLU A 134 3.20 15.29 1.40
CA GLU A 134 2.68 16.65 1.60
C GLU A 134 1.39 16.85 0.79
N GLY A 135 0.42 17.60 1.35
CA GLY A 135 -0.85 17.89 0.70
C GLY A 135 -1.94 18.27 1.70
N ARG A 136 -3.06 18.82 1.22
CA ARG A 136 -4.24 19.13 2.04
C ARG A 136 -5.44 18.33 1.52
N PHE A 137 -6.12 17.62 2.41
CA PHE A 137 -7.46 17.11 2.15
C PHE A 137 -8.41 18.30 2.37
N LEU A 138 -9.04 18.77 1.30
CA LEU A 138 -10.13 19.74 1.36
C LEU A 138 -11.45 19.00 1.47
#